data_AF-A0A9E3V2F5-F1
#
_entry.id   AF-A0A9E3V2F5-F1
#
_cell.length_a   1.000
_cell.length_b   1.000
_cell.length_c   1.000
_cell.angle_alpha   90.00
_cell.angle_beta   90.00
_cell.angle_gamma   90.00
#
_symmetry.space_group_name_H-M   'P 1'
#
loop_
_entity.id
_entity.type
_entity.pdbx_description
1 polymer ?
#
loop_
_entity_poly.entity_id
_entity_poly.type
_entity_poly.pdbx_seq_one_letter_code
_entity_poly.pdbx_strand_id
1 'polypeptide(L)'
;MRRADIIVVAKVISLGSAVGLRGVTSYSAVSLKPLDILKGGEEALGLQTVPLSVRQENEVAPREGQEYLFFVEKTDQGPLTIKVLPKTEKSLKAAKAKPEP
;
A
#
# COMPACT_ATOMS: atom_id res chain seq x y z
N MET A 1 -2.00 -12.37 13.31
CA MET A 1 -1.78 -10.95 12.92
C MET A 1 -1.16 -10.95 11.53
N ARG A 2 -1.73 -10.22 10.57
CA ARG A 2 -1.10 -10.07 9.23
C ARG A 2 0.10 -9.13 9.34
N ARG A 3 1.22 -9.47 8.72
CA ARG A 3 2.47 -8.69 8.79
C ARG A 3 2.84 -8.24 7.39
N ALA A 4 3.11 -6.95 7.22
CA ALA A 4 3.62 -6.45 5.95
C ALA A 4 5.04 -6.97 5.74
N ASP A 5 5.31 -7.62 4.61
CA ASP A 5 6.64 -8.03 4.19
C ASP A 5 7.38 -6.89 3.52
N ILE A 6 6.64 -6.06 2.79
CA ILE A 6 7.13 -4.90 2.05
C ILE A 6 6.39 -3.64 2.52
N ILE A 7 7.15 -2.56 2.74
CA ILE A 7 6.61 -1.24 3.03
C ILE A 7 7.30 -0.25 2.10
N VAL A 8 6.52 0.41 1.25
CA VAL A 8 7.03 1.39 0.27
C VAL A 8 6.28 2.69 0.36
N VAL A 9 6.99 3.79 0.15
CA VAL A 9 6.40 5.06 -0.23
C VAL A 9 6.28 5.05 -1.75
N ALA A 10 5.06 5.11 -2.26
CA ALA A 10 4.83 5.13 -3.69
C ALA A 10 3.82 6.20 -4.08
N LYS A 11 4.00 6.75 -5.28
CA LYS A 11 3.03 7.63 -5.92
C LYS A 11 2.04 6.78 -6.71
N VAL A 12 0.74 7.02 -6.51
CA VAL A 12 -0.30 6.39 -7.33
C VAL A 12 -0.29 7.03 -8.70
N ILE A 13 -0.02 6.25 -9.73
CA ILE A 13 -0.05 6.69 -11.13
C ILE A 13 -1.45 6.49 -11.69
N SER A 14 -2.05 5.32 -11.45
CA SER A 14 -3.45 5.05 -11.80
C SER A 14 -4.09 4.07 -10.82
N LEU A 15 -5.38 4.24 -10.56
CA LEU A 15 -6.16 3.37 -9.67
C LEU A 15 -6.79 2.17 -10.39
N GLY A 16 -6.85 2.19 -11.72
CA GLY A 16 -7.54 1.17 -12.50
C GLY A 16 -9.04 1.09 -12.21
N SER A 17 -9.63 -0.08 -12.40
CA SER A 17 -11.06 -0.32 -12.14
C SER A 17 -11.32 -0.52 -10.65
N ALA A 18 -12.32 0.19 -10.13
CA ALA A 18 -12.77 0.10 -8.74
C ALA A 18 -14.13 -0.61 -8.66
N VAL A 19 -14.26 -1.56 -7.74
CA VAL A 19 -15.53 -2.21 -7.39
C VAL A 19 -15.81 -1.94 -5.92
N GLY A 20 -16.91 -1.24 -5.65
CA GLY A 20 -17.38 -0.98 -4.29
C GLY A 20 -18.41 -2.02 -3.86
N LEU A 21 -18.17 -2.72 -2.75
CA LEU A 21 -19.12 -3.65 -2.14
C LEU A 21 -19.07 -3.54 -0.62
N ARG A 22 -20.23 -3.26 0.01
CA ARG A 22 -20.43 -3.29 1.48
C ARG A 22 -19.33 -2.55 2.27
N GLY A 23 -19.06 -1.28 1.93
CA GLY A 23 -18.08 -0.45 2.64
C GLY A 23 -16.61 -0.75 2.32
N VAL A 24 -16.34 -1.67 1.39
CA VAL A 24 -15.01 -1.97 0.86
C VAL A 24 -14.94 -1.53 -0.59
N THR A 25 -13.89 -0.78 -0.95
CA THR A 25 -13.57 -0.47 -2.34
C THR A 25 -12.34 -1.28 -2.74
N SER A 26 -12.50 -2.18 -3.70
CA SER A 26 -11.42 -2.98 -4.24
C SER A 26 -10.99 -2.46 -5.62
N TYR A 27 -9.69 -2.24 -5.76
CA TYR A 27 -9.02 -1.84 -6.99
C TYR A 27 -8.22 -3.04 -7.50
N SER A 28 -8.51 -3.51 -8.71
CA SER A 28 -7.90 -4.72 -9.25
C SER A 28 -6.43 -4.53 -9.66
N ALA A 29 -6.08 -3.33 -10.10
CA ALA A 29 -4.74 -3.01 -10.59
C ALA A 29 -4.41 -1.53 -10.33
N VAL A 30 -3.79 -1.25 -9.18
CA VAL A 30 -3.28 0.08 -8.86
C VAL A 30 -1.85 0.18 -9.35
N SER A 31 -1.61 1.05 -10.32
CA SER A 31 -0.26 1.35 -10.81
C SER A 31 0.44 2.32 -9.87
N LEU A 32 1.61 1.91 -9.39
CA LEU A 32 2.42 2.62 -8.43
C LEU A 32 3.79 2.94 -9.03
N LYS A 33 4.31 4.12 -8.67
CA LYS A 33 5.71 4.46 -8.84
C LYS A 33 6.39 4.46 -7.47
N PRO A 34 7.19 3.42 -7.14
CA PRO A 34 7.99 3.42 -5.91
C PRO A 34 8.90 4.64 -5.86
N LEU A 35 8.94 5.31 -4.71
CA LEU A 35 9.78 6.48 -4.44
C LEU A 35 10.80 6.21 -3.35
N ASP A 36 10.40 5.47 -2.31
CA ASP A 36 11.27 5.09 -1.20
C ASP A 36 10.85 3.71 -0.66
N ILE A 37 11.82 2.92 -0.20
CA ILE A 37 11.60 1.57 0.31
C ILE A 37 11.95 1.56 1.79
N LEU A 38 10.92 1.38 2.63
CA LEU A 38 11.07 1.33 4.08
C LEU A 38 11.33 -0.10 4.57
N LYS A 39 10.83 -1.10 3.84
CA LYS A 39 11.01 -2.54 4.12
C LYS A 39 10.82 -3.34 2.82
N GLY A 40 11.63 -4.39 2.59
CA GLY A 40 11.42 -5.35 1.48
C GLY A 40 12.50 -5.42 0.41
N GLY A 41 13.53 -4.57 0.45
CA GLY A 41 14.68 -4.63 -0.48
C GLY A 41 14.31 -4.42 -1.96
N GLU A 42 15.08 -5.01 -2.89
CA GLU A 42 14.90 -4.83 -4.34
C GLU A 42 13.55 -5.32 -4.86
N GLU A 43 12.93 -6.31 -4.22
CA GLU A 43 11.62 -6.82 -4.61
C GLU A 43 10.52 -5.75 -4.53
N ALA A 44 10.72 -4.75 -3.67
CA ALA A 44 9.83 -3.61 -3.55
C ALA A 44 9.86 -2.68 -4.78
N LEU A 45 10.97 -2.67 -5.55
CA LEU A 45 11.05 -1.94 -6.83
C LEU A 45 10.19 -2.59 -7.93
N GLY A 46 9.92 -3.89 -7.80
CA GLY A 46 9.07 -4.64 -8.71
C GLY A 46 7.57 -4.38 -8.53
N LEU A 47 7.17 -3.69 -7.45
CA LEU A 47 5.76 -3.35 -7.15
C LEU A 47 5.27 -2.18 -8.02
N GLN A 48 5.18 -2.42 -9.32
CA GLN A 48 4.61 -1.45 -10.27
C GLN A 48 3.09 -1.50 -10.31
N THR A 49 2.49 -2.67 -10.07
CA THR A 49 1.05 -2.86 -10.04
C THR A 49 0.67 -3.76 -8.89
N VAL A 50 -0.27 -3.31 -8.05
CA VAL A 50 -0.76 -4.11 -6.92
C VAL A 50 -2.28 -4.07 -6.83
N PRO A 51 -2.94 -5.16 -6.42
CA PRO A 51 -4.32 -5.11 -5.98
C PRO A 51 -4.39 -4.36 -4.64
N LEU A 52 -5.48 -3.61 -4.47
CA LEU A 52 -5.74 -2.86 -3.25
C LEU A 52 -7.19 -3.03 -2.83
N SER A 53 -7.43 -3.28 -1.55
CA SER A 53 -8.77 -3.18 -0.97
C SER A 53 -8.73 -2.17 0.18
N VAL A 54 -9.64 -1.21 0.15
CA VAL A 54 -9.76 -0.12 1.12
C VAL A 54 -11.07 -0.28 1.87
N ARG A 55 -11.01 -0.40 3.19
CA ARG A 55 -12.20 -0.35 4.05
C ARG A 55 -12.54 1.10 4.38
N GLN A 56 -13.65 1.61 3.83
CA GLN A 56 -14.02 3.02 3.94
C GLN A 56 -14.21 3.50 5.39
N GLU A 57 -14.51 2.59 6.32
CA GLU A 57 -14.70 2.90 7.74
C GLU A 57 -13.40 3.29 8.46
N ASN A 58 -12.23 2.83 7.98
CA ASN A 58 -10.96 2.95 8.69
C ASN A 58 -9.77 3.35 7.81
N GLU A 59 -9.96 3.43 6.49
CA GLU A 59 -8.90 3.69 5.53
C GLU A 59 -9.29 4.80 4.56
N VAL A 60 -8.27 5.55 4.10
CA VAL A 60 -8.47 6.63 3.15
C VAL A 60 -8.34 6.06 1.74
N ALA A 61 -9.35 6.32 0.90
CA ALA A 61 -9.29 5.96 -0.50
C ALA A 61 -8.12 6.72 -1.18
N PRO A 62 -7.19 6.01 -1.84
CA PRO A 62 -6.08 6.64 -2.52
C PRO A 62 -6.56 7.49 -3.69
N ARG A 63 -5.75 8.49 -4.04
CA ARG A 63 -5.98 9.36 -5.19
C ARG A 63 -4.80 9.29 -6.14
N GLU A 64 -5.10 9.32 -7.44
CA GLU A 64 -4.08 9.43 -8.48
C GLU A 64 -3.25 10.70 -8.29
N GLY A 65 -1.95 10.61 -8.56
CA GLY A 65 -1.00 11.69 -8.39
C GLY A 65 -0.55 11.94 -6.95
N GLN A 66 -1.09 11.23 -5.96
CA GLN A 66 -0.70 11.40 -4.55
C GLN A 66 0.22 10.27 -4.04
N GLU A 67 0.97 10.60 -2.99
CA GLU A 67 1.95 9.71 -2.37
C GLU A 67 1.38 9.06 -1.11
N TYR A 68 1.56 7.75 -1.01
CA TYR A 68 1.08 6.96 0.12
C TYR A 68 2.15 5.96 0.57
N LEU A 69 2.02 5.51 1.82
CA LEU A 69 2.71 4.34 2.33
C LEU A 69 1.84 3.11 2.05
N PHE A 70 2.39 2.18 1.27
CA PHE A 70 1.78 0.89 0.97
C PHE A 70 2.40 -0.19 1.83
N PHE A 71 1.55 -0.90 2.55
CA PHE A 71 1.91 -2.09 3.32
C PHE A 71 1.46 -3.30 2.51
N VAL A 72 2.42 -4.07 2.05
CA VAL A 72 2.20 -5.20 1.16
C VAL A 72 2.64 -6.49 1.86
N GLU A 73 1.75 -7.47 1.87
CA GLU A 73 2.01 -8.84 2.31
C GLU A 73 2.28 -9.69 1.06
N LYS A 74 3.30 -10.54 1.13
CA LYS A 74 3.55 -11.54 0.09
C LYS A 74 2.69 -12.76 0.41
N THR A 75 1.82 -13.12 -0.52
CA THR A 75 1.01 -14.33 -0.42
C THR A 75 1.41 -15.31 -1.51
N ASP A 76 1.02 -16.58 -1.39
CA ASP A 76 1.23 -17.59 -2.43
C ASP A 76 0.56 -17.21 -3.77
N GLN A 77 -0.44 -16.32 -3.73
CA GLN A 77 -1.15 -15.81 -4.91
C GLN A 77 -0.57 -14.51 -5.47
N GLY A 78 0.47 -13.95 -4.84
CA GLY A 78 1.11 -12.70 -5.23
C GLY A 78 1.08 -11.61 -4.15
N PRO A 79 1.60 -10.41 -4.45
CA PRO A 79 1.61 -9.29 -3.51
C PRO A 79 0.20 -8.75 -3.28
N LEU A 80 -0.19 -8.63 -2.01
CA LEU A 80 -1.48 -8.09 -1.59
C LEU A 80 -1.28 -6.84 -0.74
N THR A 81 -1.90 -5.72 -1.14
CA THR A 81 -1.89 -4.53 -0.28
C THR A 81 -2.85 -4.74 0.89
N ILE A 82 -2.32 -4.70 2.11
CA ILE A 82 -3.08 -4.91 3.34
C ILE A 82 -3.44 -3.60 4.04
N LYS A 83 -2.72 -2.50 3.74
CA LYS A 83 -3.00 -1.18 4.29
C LYS A 83 -2.39 -0.07 3.44
N VAL A 84 -3.11 1.05 3.34
CA VAL A 84 -2.62 2.28 2.71
C VAL A 84 -2.76 3.44 3.67
N LEU A 85 -1.67 4.19 3.87
CA LEU A 85 -1.66 5.38 4.71
C LEU A 85 -1.17 6.60 3.91
N PRO A 86 -1.79 7.78 4.09
CA PRO A 86 -1.26 9.01 3.51
C PRO A 86 0.19 9.25 3.94
N LYS A 87 1.03 9.76 3.03
CA LYS A 87 2.40 10.16 3.35
C LYS A 87 2.38 11.43 4.21
N THR A 88 2.33 11.23 5.52
CA THR A 88 2.56 12.27 6.53
C THR A 88 3.82 11.95 7.32
N GLU A 89 4.43 12.95 7.96
CA GLU A 89 5.57 12.73 8.86
C GLU A 89 5.26 11.72 9.96
N LYS A 90 4.02 11.72 10.48
CA LYS A 90 3.57 10.76 11.49
C LYS A 90 3.53 9.34 10.94
N SER A 91 3.00 9.15 9.73
CA SER A 91 2.96 7.85 9.05
C SER A 91 4.35 7.31 8.77
N LEU A 92 5.27 8.17 8.32
CA LEU A 92 6.67 7.82 8.04
C LEU A 92 7.42 7.43 9.32
N LYS A 93 7.27 8.20 10.40
CA LYS A 93 7.86 7.85 11.70
C LYS A 93 7.31 6.53 12.24
N ALA A 94 6.00 6.30 12.15
CA ALA A 94 5.37 5.06 12.59
C ALA A 94 5.83 3.83 11.78
N ALA A 95 6.07 4.00 10.48
CA ALA A 95 6.56 2.91 9.63
C ALA A 95 8.06 2.61 9.83
N LYS A 96 8.85 3.62 10.22
CA LYS A 96 10.30 3.49 10.50
C LYS A 96 10.60 3.06 11.93
N ALA A 97 9.68 3.29 12.87
CA ALA A 97 9.78 2.79 14.23
C ALA A 97 9.73 1.25 14.19
N LYS A 98 10.89 0.61 14.33
CA LYS A 98 10.99 -0.85 14.50
C LYS A 98 10.10 -1.27 15.68
N PRO A 99 9.44 -2.44 15.62
CA PRO A 99 9.02 -3.09 16.84
C PRO A 99 10.30 -3.41 17.65
N GLU A 100 10.43 -2.83 18.84
CA GLU A 100 11.41 -3.29 19.82
C GLU A 100 11.13 -4.78 20.14
N PRO A 101 12.18 -5.60 20.32
CA PRO A 101 12.06 -7.00 20.73
C PRO A 101 11.52 -7.15 22.17
#